data_AF-A0A4Q1FMY1-F1
#
_entry.id   AF-A0A4Q1FMY1-F1
#
_cell.length_a   1.000
_cell.length_b   1.000
_cell.length_c   1.000
_cell.angle_alpha   90.00
_cell.angle_beta   90.00
_cell.angle_gamma   90.00
#
_symmetry.space_group_name_H-M   'P 1'
#
loop_
_entity.id
_entity.type
_entity.pdbx_description
1 polymer ?
#
loop_
_entity_poly.entity_id
_entity_poly.type
_entity_poly.pdbx_seq_one_letter_code
_entity_poly.pdbx_strand_id
1 'polypeptide(L)'
;MKKITDIVGGIIALLFITGIGYLIYKIIFIVFQNFSKIDINIFVAIIGGTITISSFFITRYLERKKSIELEIRNKKIPIYEEFYEFYFSIMFKSNTDEEITTEEMVKFFQQFNQKAIIWFPDNILKSYIEWKNNLTNFSKNQGITLREIILHQEQFMSQIRKDIGHTNKNLVPGDISSLYINDFDTLQ
;
A
#
# COMPACT_ATOMS: atom_id res chain seq x y z
N MET A 1 -49.85 -3.04 -21.39
CA MET A 1 -50.23 -2.97 -19.96
C MET A 1 -49.02 -2.99 -19.01
N LYS A 2 -48.01 -3.88 -19.18
CA LYS A 2 -46.79 -3.90 -18.32
C LYS A 2 -46.03 -2.56 -18.24
N LYS A 3 -45.87 -1.82 -19.34
CA LYS A 3 -45.17 -0.52 -19.33
C LYS A 3 -45.86 0.57 -18.48
N ILE A 4 -47.18 0.51 -18.32
CA ILE A 4 -47.93 1.52 -17.55
C ILE A 4 -47.84 1.23 -16.05
N THR A 5 -47.87 -0.05 -15.66
CA THR A 5 -47.70 -0.46 -14.25
C THR A 5 -46.32 -0.12 -13.71
N ASP A 6 -45.28 -0.21 -14.55
CA ASP A 6 -43.90 0.12 -14.17
C ASP A 6 -43.70 1.64 -13.97
N ILE A 7 -44.33 2.47 -14.81
CA ILE A 7 -44.30 3.93 -14.69
C ILE A 7 -45.05 4.39 -13.42
N VAL A 8 -46.23 3.80 -13.15
CA VAL A 8 -47.01 4.11 -11.94
C VAL A 8 -46.26 3.69 -10.68
N GLY A 9 -45.62 2.51 -10.69
CA GLY A 9 -44.77 2.05 -9.58
C GLY A 9 -43.59 2.99 -9.30
N GLY A 10 -42.94 3.51 -10.34
CA GLY A 10 -41.85 4.48 -10.21
C GLY A 10 -42.30 5.80 -9.57
N ILE A 11 -43.49 6.31 -9.93
CA ILE A 11 -44.04 7.54 -9.36
C ILE A 11 -44.39 7.36 -7.87
N ILE A 12 -44.96 6.20 -7.49
CA ILE A 12 -45.29 5.89 -6.10
C ILE A 12 -44.01 5.81 -5.24
N ALA A 13 -42.96 5.16 -5.76
CA ALA A 13 -41.67 5.08 -5.07
C ALA A 13 -41.05 6.47 -4.86
N LEU A 14 -41.11 7.34 -5.87
CA LEU A 14 -40.62 8.72 -5.78
C LEU A 14 -41.40 9.54 -4.74
N LEU A 15 -42.73 9.41 -4.70
CA LEU A 15 -43.59 10.05 -3.70
C LEU A 15 -43.28 9.55 -2.29
N PHE A 16 -42.95 8.27 -2.14
CA PHE A 16 -42.61 7.69 -0.86
C PHE A 16 -41.26 8.23 -0.34
N ILE A 17 -40.24 8.28 -1.21
CA ILE A 17 -38.91 8.81 -0.88
C ILE A 17 -39.00 10.30 -0.51
N THR A 18 -39.74 11.09 -1.28
CA THR A 18 -39.93 12.52 -1.01
C THR A 18 -40.74 12.76 0.26
N GLY A 19 -41.76 11.94 0.53
CA GLY A 19 -42.53 11.99 1.77
C GLY A 19 -41.67 11.69 3.02
N ILE A 20 -40.82 10.66 2.95
CA ILE A 20 -39.88 10.33 4.02
C ILE A 20 -38.89 11.48 4.24
N GLY A 21 -38.32 12.03 3.16
CA GLY A 21 -37.41 13.17 3.23
C GLY A 21 -38.03 14.39 3.91
N TYR A 22 -39.29 14.70 3.59
CA TYR A 22 -40.03 15.81 4.19
C TYR A 22 -40.32 15.58 5.68
N LEU A 23 -40.69 14.35 6.07
CA LEU A 23 -40.89 13.99 7.47
C LEU A 23 -39.60 14.17 8.28
N ILE A 24 -38.46 13.69 7.76
CA ILE A 24 -37.16 13.84 8.39
C ILE A 24 -36.82 15.34 8.56
N TYR A 25 -37.00 16.13 7.50
CA TYR A 25 -36.78 17.58 7.56
C TYR A 25 -37.63 18.25 8.64
N LYS A 26 -38.93 17.93 8.73
CA LYS A 26 -39.83 18.52 9.71
C LYS A 26 -39.45 18.16 11.15
N ILE A 27 -39.04 16.91 11.39
CA ILE A 27 -38.54 16.47 12.70
C ILE A 27 -37.29 17.27 13.09
N ILE A 28 -36.32 17.38 12.18
CA ILE A 28 -35.11 18.17 12.41
C ILE A 28 -35.47 19.63 12.74
N PHE A 29 -36.36 20.24 11.96
CA PHE A 29 -36.77 21.62 12.17
C PHE A 29 -37.42 21.86 13.54
N ILE A 30 -38.29 20.93 13.99
CA ILE A 30 -38.93 21.00 15.32
C ILE A 30 -37.89 20.88 16.44
N VAL A 31 -36.91 20.00 16.28
CA VAL A 31 -35.81 19.84 17.25
C VAL A 31 -34.98 21.13 17.35
N PHE A 32 -34.62 21.74 16.23
CA PHE A 32 -33.86 23.00 16.21
C PHE A 32 -34.63 24.17 16.82
N GLN A 33 -35.94 24.29 16.52
CA GLN A 33 -36.82 25.32 17.09
C GLN A 33 -36.94 25.24 18.62
N ASN A 34 -36.86 24.02 19.18
CA ASN A 34 -37.01 23.78 20.62
C ASN A 34 -35.68 23.56 21.33
N PHE A 35 -34.56 23.75 20.64
CA PHE A 35 -33.22 23.48 21.17
C PHE A 35 -32.90 24.29 22.43
N SER A 36 -33.33 25.55 22.48
CA SER A 36 -33.13 26.44 23.64
C SER A 36 -33.98 26.09 24.87
N LYS A 37 -34.89 25.14 24.75
CA LYS A 37 -35.81 24.70 25.83
C LYS A 37 -35.45 23.33 26.40
N ILE A 38 -34.37 22.71 25.91
CA ILE A 38 -33.93 21.37 26.35
C ILE A 38 -33.27 21.48 27.74
N ASP A 39 -33.60 20.53 28.62
CA ASP A 39 -32.97 20.39 29.94
C ASP A 39 -31.46 20.11 29.78
N ILE A 40 -30.64 20.76 30.60
CA ILE A 40 -29.18 20.61 30.59
C ILE A 40 -28.73 19.14 30.73
N ASN A 41 -29.46 18.31 31.48
CA ASN A 41 -29.18 16.89 31.65
C ASN A 41 -29.40 16.11 30.34
N ILE A 42 -30.45 16.45 29.59
CA ILE A 42 -30.74 15.85 28.28
C ILE A 42 -29.65 16.27 27.29
N PHE A 43 -29.23 17.54 27.33
CA PHE A 43 -28.15 18.05 26.47
C PHE A 43 -26.82 17.31 26.73
N VAL A 44 -26.44 17.12 27.99
CA VAL A 44 -25.24 16.35 28.37
C VAL A 44 -25.35 14.90 27.91
N ALA A 45 -26.52 14.27 28.04
CA ALA A 45 -26.76 12.91 27.57
C ALA A 45 -26.61 12.78 26.04
N ILE A 46 -27.12 13.76 25.27
CA ILE A 46 -26.96 13.82 23.81
C ILE A 46 -25.48 13.91 23.45
N ILE A 47 -24.72 14.83 24.07
CA ILE A 47 -23.27 14.96 23.82
C ILE A 47 -22.54 13.65 24.13
N GLY A 48 -22.78 13.06 25.30
CA GLY A 48 -22.16 11.80 25.70
C GLY A 48 -22.48 10.65 24.73
N GLY A 49 -23.73 10.54 24.29
CA GLY A 49 -24.17 9.60 23.27
C GLY A 49 -23.47 9.83 21.93
N THR A 50 -23.42 11.08 21.46
CA THR A 50 -22.77 11.44 20.18
C THR A 50 -21.27 11.13 20.21
N ILE A 51 -20.56 11.48 21.28
CA ILE A 51 -19.13 11.19 21.42
C ILE A 51 -18.91 9.68 21.41
N THR A 52 -19.69 8.92 22.18
CA THR A 52 -19.55 7.46 22.27
C THR A 52 -19.78 6.78 20.93
N ILE A 53 -20.89 7.11 20.24
CA ILE A 53 -21.24 6.53 18.94
C ILE A 53 -20.18 6.91 17.89
N SER A 54 -19.79 8.18 17.83
CA SER A 54 -18.78 8.65 16.86
C SER A 54 -17.43 7.98 17.08
N SER A 55 -17.00 7.88 18.34
CA SER A 55 -15.75 7.23 18.71
C SER A 55 -15.75 5.75 18.33
N PHE A 56 -16.86 5.04 18.56
CA PHE A 56 -17.00 3.65 18.14
C PHE A 56 -16.81 3.47 16.63
N PHE A 57 -17.46 4.29 15.80
CA PHE A 57 -17.32 4.19 14.35
C PHE A 57 -15.92 4.56 13.85
N ILE A 58 -15.34 5.64 14.39
CA ILE A 58 -13.97 6.08 14.04
C ILE A 58 -12.95 5.01 14.42
N THR A 59 -12.98 4.53 15.65
CA THR A 59 -12.06 3.50 16.14
C THR A 59 -12.19 2.23 15.31
N ARG A 60 -13.42 1.74 15.07
CA ARG A 60 -13.63 0.53 14.27
C ARG A 60 -13.18 0.68 12.82
N TYR A 61 -13.31 1.87 12.24
CA TYR A 61 -12.77 2.16 10.92
C TYR A 61 -11.23 2.13 10.91
N LEU A 62 -10.58 2.78 11.88
CA LEU A 62 -9.13 2.80 12.00
C LEU A 62 -8.54 1.42 12.30
N GLU A 63 -9.19 0.64 13.17
CA GLU A 63 -8.81 -0.74 13.48
C GLU A 63 -8.89 -1.63 12.25
N ARG A 64 -10.00 -1.56 11.49
CA ARG A 64 -10.14 -2.30 10.24
C ARG A 64 -9.10 -1.90 9.20
N LYS A 65 -8.80 -0.60 9.08
CA LYS A 65 -7.76 -0.13 8.17
C LYS A 65 -6.39 -0.68 8.58
N LYS A 66 -6.04 -0.56 9.87
CA LYS A 66 -4.80 -1.08 10.44
C LYS A 66 -4.67 -2.59 10.28
N SER A 67 -5.74 -3.36 10.48
CA SER A 67 -5.72 -4.82 10.33
C SER A 67 -5.44 -5.24 8.90
N ILE A 68 -6.10 -4.60 7.92
CA ILE A 68 -5.87 -4.85 6.49
C ILE A 68 -4.43 -4.50 6.11
N GLU A 69 -3.94 -3.32 6.53
CA GLU A 69 -2.56 -2.90 6.24
C GLU A 69 -1.53 -3.84 6.86
N LEU A 70 -1.77 -4.32 8.09
CA LEU A 70 -0.91 -5.28 8.76
C LEU A 70 -0.90 -6.64 8.06
N GLU A 71 -2.06 -7.15 7.65
CA GLU A 71 -2.17 -8.41 6.90
C GLU A 71 -1.42 -8.33 5.57
N ILE A 72 -1.61 -7.24 4.81
CA ILE A 72 -0.89 -7.01 3.56
C ILE A 72 0.62 -6.93 3.81
N ARG A 73 1.04 -6.18 4.83
CA ARG A 73 2.46 -6.06 5.21
C ARG A 73 3.06 -7.42 5.57
N ASN A 74 2.35 -8.24 6.33
CA ASN A 74 2.77 -9.59 6.70
C ASN A 74 2.90 -10.53 5.49
N LYS A 75 2.22 -10.25 4.37
CA LYS A 75 2.40 -10.99 3.11
C LYS A 75 3.56 -10.44 2.27
N LYS A 76 3.79 -9.13 2.30
CA LYS A 76 4.86 -8.47 1.54
C LYS A 76 6.26 -8.69 2.12
N ILE A 77 6.42 -8.59 3.44
CA ILE A 77 7.74 -8.67 4.09
C ILE A 77 8.50 -9.95 3.71
N PRO A 78 7.91 -11.16 3.76
CA PRO A 78 8.62 -12.37 3.36
C PRO A 78 9.08 -12.38 1.90
N ILE A 79 8.33 -11.71 1.02
CA ILE A 79 8.71 -11.56 -0.40
C ILE A 79 9.93 -10.64 -0.53
N TYR A 80 9.96 -9.56 0.24
CA TYR A 80 11.12 -8.67 0.28
C TYR A 80 12.35 -9.38 0.85
N GLU A 81 12.19 -10.15 1.93
CA GLU A 81 13.25 -10.95 2.54
C GLU A 81 13.83 -11.96 1.55
N GLU A 82 12.99 -12.68 0.82
CA GLU A 82 13.39 -13.61 -0.26
C GLU A 82 14.26 -12.92 -1.32
N PHE A 83 13.97 -11.67 -1.69
CA PHE A 83 14.84 -10.89 -2.56
C PHE A 83 16.19 -10.57 -1.93
N TYR A 84 16.20 -10.09 -0.69
CA TYR A 84 17.44 -9.75 0.02
C TYR A 84 18.33 -10.98 0.20
N GLU A 85 17.76 -12.11 0.61
CA GLU A 85 18.46 -13.39 0.76
C GLU A 85 19.11 -13.81 -0.57
N PHE A 86 18.34 -13.84 -1.66
CA PHE A 86 18.88 -14.18 -2.97
C PHE A 86 19.95 -13.19 -3.43
N TYR A 87 19.70 -11.89 -3.32
CA TYR A 87 20.65 -10.86 -3.74
C TYR A 87 21.97 -10.95 -2.98
N PHE A 88 21.92 -11.03 -1.65
CA PHE A 88 23.11 -11.12 -0.82
C PHE A 88 23.82 -12.46 -0.95
N SER A 89 23.09 -13.55 -1.23
CA SER A 89 23.70 -14.82 -1.58
C SER A 89 24.54 -14.74 -2.85
N ILE A 90 24.23 -13.84 -3.80
CA ILE A 90 25.07 -13.60 -4.97
C ILE A 90 26.25 -12.69 -4.60
N MET A 91 26.01 -11.62 -3.84
CA MET A 91 27.04 -10.61 -3.53
C MET A 91 28.16 -11.12 -2.60
N PHE A 92 27.85 -11.93 -1.59
CA PHE A 92 28.82 -12.36 -0.57
C PHE A 92 29.45 -13.74 -0.82
N LYS A 93 29.14 -14.40 -1.94
CA LYS A 93 29.50 -15.80 -2.19
C LYS A 93 30.97 -16.07 -2.55
N SER A 94 31.90 -15.15 -2.28
CA SER A 94 33.32 -15.34 -2.58
C SER A 94 34.01 -16.45 -1.75
N ASN A 95 33.31 -17.15 -0.84
CA ASN A 95 33.90 -18.11 0.13
C ASN A 95 33.12 -19.43 0.33
N THR A 96 32.18 -19.83 -0.55
CA THR A 96 31.44 -21.12 -0.41
C THR A 96 31.46 -21.93 -1.71
N ASP A 97 31.71 -23.24 -1.61
CA ASP A 97 31.91 -24.18 -2.72
C ASP A 97 30.68 -24.48 -3.62
N GLU A 98 29.52 -23.90 -3.35
CA GLU A 98 28.30 -24.10 -4.15
C GLU A 98 27.89 -22.79 -4.86
N GLU A 99 28.27 -22.65 -6.12
CA GLU A 99 27.79 -21.57 -7.01
C GLU A 99 26.28 -21.73 -7.27
N ILE A 100 25.55 -20.61 -7.24
CA ILE A 100 24.14 -20.63 -7.66
C ILE A 100 24.12 -20.91 -9.16
N THR A 101 23.47 -21.99 -9.54
CA THR A 101 23.35 -22.37 -10.94
C THR A 101 22.44 -21.41 -11.69
N THR A 102 22.64 -21.30 -13.01
CA THR A 102 21.74 -20.51 -13.88
C THR A 102 20.29 -20.98 -13.77
N GLU A 103 20.05 -22.28 -13.60
CA GLU A 103 18.70 -22.84 -13.42
C GLU A 103 18.04 -22.34 -12.13
N GLU A 104 18.79 -22.32 -11.01
CA GLU A 104 18.31 -21.78 -9.74
C GLU A 104 17.98 -20.30 -9.82
N MET A 105 18.82 -19.50 -10.50
CA MET A 105 18.53 -18.07 -10.74
C MET A 105 17.24 -17.88 -11.56
N VAL A 106 17.07 -18.64 -12.63
CA VAL A 106 15.86 -18.57 -13.48
C VAL A 106 14.62 -18.94 -12.66
N LYS A 107 14.69 -20.03 -11.90
CA LYS A 107 13.59 -20.49 -11.04
C LYS A 107 13.22 -19.45 -9.99
N PHE A 108 14.22 -18.86 -9.33
CA PHE A 108 14.02 -17.76 -8.38
C PHE A 108 13.26 -16.61 -9.05
N PHE A 109 13.77 -16.08 -10.18
CA PHE A 109 13.13 -14.94 -10.83
C PHE A 109 11.72 -15.27 -11.33
N GLN A 110 11.44 -16.49 -11.80
CA GLN A 110 10.08 -16.89 -12.17
C GLN A 110 9.11 -16.79 -10.99
N GLN A 111 9.49 -17.35 -9.84
CA GLN A 111 8.65 -17.34 -8.64
C GLN A 111 8.53 -15.94 -8.04
N PHE A 112 9.65 -15.22 -7.97
CA PHE A 112 9.71 -13.86 -7.45
C PHE A 112 8.89 -12.88 -8.31
N ASN A 113 8.97 -12.98 -9.65
CA ASN A 113 8.17 -12.16 -10.56
C ASN A 113 6.67 -12.33 -10.34
N GLN A 114 6.20 -13.58 -10.14
CA GLN A 114 4.79 -13.84 -9.84
C GLN A 114 4.36 -13.14 -8.55
N LYS A 115 5.18 -13.21 -7.50
CA LYS A 115 4.93 -12.54 -6.22
C LYS A 115 4.97 -11.02 -6.38
N ALA A 116 5.93 -10.49 -7.12
CA ALA A 116 6.09 -9.06 -7.38
C ALA A 116 4.86 -8.47 -8.08
N ILE A 117 4.33 -9.13 -9.11
CA ILE A 117 3.13 -8.68 -9.84
C ILE A 117 1.91 -8.60 -8.92
N ILE A 118 1.76 -9.52 -7.97
CA ILE A 118 0.60 -9.58 -7.07
C ILE A 118 0.72 -8.58 -5.93
N TRP A 119 1.92 -8.43 -5.36
CA TRP A 119 2.10 -7.79 -4.06
C TRP A 119 2.82 -6.45 -4.09
N PHE A 120 3.55 -6.11 -5.17
CA PHE A 120 4.31 -4.87 -5.19
C PHE A 120 3.41 -3.68 -5.53
N PRO A 121 3.48 -2.59 -4.76
CA PRO A 121 2.94 -1.31 -5.18
C PRO A 121 3.64 -0.79 -6.45
N ASP A 122 2.95 0.07 -7.21
CA ASP A 122 3.42 0.58 -8.50
C ASP A 122 4.83 1.18 -8.47
N ASN A 123 5.16 1.96 -7.44
CA ASN A 123 6.48 2.57 -7.29
C ASN A 123 7.60 1.53 -7.08
N ILE A 124 7.34 0.49 -6.27
CA ILE A 124 8.27 -0.61 -6.04
C ILE A 124 8.40 -1.43 -7.32
N LEU A 125 7.28 -1.84 -7.92
CA LEU A 125 7.25 -2.63 -9.13
C LEU A 125 8.01 -1.95 -10.28
N LYS A 126 7.83 -0.63 -10.44
CA LYS A 126 8.56 0.16 -11.44
C LYS A 126 10.07 0.14 -11.20
N SER A 127 10.52 0.40 -9.97
CA SER A 127 11.96 0.36 -9.64
C SER A 127 12.58 -1.03 -9.83
N TYR A 128 11.82 -2.09 -9.54
CA TYR A 128 12.23 -3.46 -9.79
C TYR A 128 12.39 -3.74 -11.29
N ILE A 129 11.41 -3.35 -12.11
CA ILE A 129 11.45 -3.51 -13.57
C ILE A 129 12.65 -2.77 -14.16
N GLU A 130 12.89 -1.54 -13.71
CA GLU A 130 14.01 -0.72 -14.16
C GLU A 130 15.36 -1.38 -13.85
N TRP A 131 15.57 -1.83 -12.61
CA TRP A 131 16.76 -2.59 -12.23
C TRP A 131 16.94 -3.86 -13.09
N LYS A 132 15.89 -4.66 -13.27
CA LYS A 132 15.94 -5.90 -14.05
C LYS A 132 16.26 -5.66 -15.53
N ASN A 133 15.73 -4.58 -16.10
CA ASN A 133 16.03 -4.18 -17.48
C ASN A 133 17.49 -3.75 -17.59
N ASN A 134 18.00 -2.97 -16.64
CA ASN A 134 19.39 -2.53 -16.62
C ASN A 134 20.36 -3.70 -16.46
N LEU A 135 20.02 -4.69 -15.62
CA LEU A 135 20.77 -5.94 -15.50
C LEU A 135 20.85 -6.70 -16.84
N THR A 136 19.74 -6.75 -17.58
CA THR A 136 19.69 -7.39 -18.91
C THR A 136 20.54 -6.63 -19.93
N ASN A 137 20.49 -5.30 -19.91
CA ASN A 137 21.24 -4.44 -20.82
C ASN A 137 22.76 -4.50 -20.55
N PHE A 138 23.16 -4.59 -19.28
CA PHE A 138 24.55 -4.83 -18.89
C PHE A 138 25.07 -6.16 -19.41
N SER A 139 24.30 -7.24 -19.25
CA SER A 139 24.67 -8.55 -19.79
C SER A 139 24.84 -8.53 -21.32
N LYS A 140 24.18 -7.61 -22.02
CA LYS A 140 24.29 -7.39 -23.47
C LYS A 140 25.33 -6.33 -23.86
N ASN A 141 26.13 -5.81 -22.91
CA ASN A 141 27.11 -4.74 -23.11
C ASN A 141 26.52 -3.47 -23.76
N GLN A 142 25.28 -3.09 -23.41
CA GLN A 142 24.58 -1.95 -24.02
C GLN A 142 24.88 -0.59 -23.35
N GLY A 143 26.12 -0.40 -22.90
CA GLY A 143 26.59 0.90 -22.38
C GLY A 143 26.09 1.28 -20.98
N ILE A 144 25.55 0.33 -20.21
CA ILE A 144 25.27 0.51 -18.78
C ILE A 144 26.49 0.05 -17.97
N THR A 145 26.84 0.81 -16.94
CA THR A 145 27.95 0.52 -16.04
C THR A 145 27.54 -0.40 -14.89
N LEU A 146 28.52 -1.06 -14.25
CA LEU A 146 28.24 -1.88 -13.07
C LEU A 146 27.72 -1.00 -11.92
N ARG A 147 28.30 0.20 -11.76
CA ARG A 147 27.88 1.18 -10.77
C ARG A 147 26.40 1.57 -10.93
N GLU A 148 25.95 1.81 -12.16
CA GLU A 148 24.54 2.14 -12.42
C GLU A 148 23.60 1.00 -12.03
N ILE A 149 23.95 -0.26 -12.31
CA ILE A 149 23.10 -1.40 -11.92
C ILE A 149 22.94 -1.46 -10.41
N ILE A 150 24.04 -1.29 -9.68
CA ILE A 150 24.03 -1.30 -8.21
C ILE A 150 23.21 -0.13 -7.67
N LEU A 151 23.29 1.07 -8.28
CA LEU A 151 22.46 2.20 -7.88
C LEU A 151 20.97 1.97 -8.14
N HIS A 152 20.58 1.39 -9.28
CA HIS A 152 19.17 1.06 -9.55
C HIS A 152 18.68 -0.06 -8.62
N GLN A 153 19.56 -0.98 -8.24
CA GLN A 153 19.29 -2.00 -7.23
C GLN A 153 19.05 -1.36 -5.85
N GLU A 154 19.90 -0.43 -5.44
CA GLU A 154 19.75 0.33 -4.20
C GLU A 154 18.45 1.14 -4.21
N GLN A 155 18.09 1.76 -5.35
CA GLN A 155 16.81 2.45 -5.48
C GLN A 155 15.63 1.52 -5.24
N PHE A 156 15.68 0.29 -5.75
CA PHE A 156 14.66 -0.74 -5.47
C PHE A 156 14.59 -1.09 -3.97
N MET A 157 15.74 -1.34 -3.32
CA MET A 157 15.81 -1.55 -1.86
C MET A 157 15.26 -0.35 -1.07
N SER A 158 15.53 0.87 -1.53
CA SER A 158 15.03 2.11 -0.93
C SER A 158 13.51 2.21 -1.04
N GLN A 159 12.90 1.79 -2.16
CA GLN A 159 11.44 1.74 -2.29
C GLN A 159 10.82 0.68 -1.36
N ILE A 160 11.45 -0.49 -1.21
CA ILE A 160 11.03 -1.49 -0.22
C ILE A 160 11.05 -0.91 1.20
N ARG A 161 12.16 -0.24 1.57
CA ARG A 161 12.30 0.42 2.87
C ARG A 161 11.19 1.45 3.11
N LYS A 162 10.80 2.20 2.08
CA LYS A 162 9.68 3.15 2.17
C LYS A 162 8.34 2.47 2.44
N ASP A 163 8.05 1.34 1.78
CA ASP A 163 6.79 0.61 1.98
C ASP A 163 6.65 0.02 3.39
N ILE A 164 7.77 -0.40 4.00
CA ILE A 164 7.79 -0.86 5.40
C ILE A 164 7.85 0.28 6.43
N GLY A 165 7.97 1.55 6.01
CA GLY A 165 7.81 2.73 6.87
C GLY A 165 9.07 3.55 7.13
N HIS A 166 10.18 3.28 6.45
CA HIS A 166 11.37 4.13 6.54
C HIS A 166 11.26 5.35 5.63
N THR A 167 11.72 6.50 6.11
CA THR A 167 11.61 7.76 5.35
C THR A 167 12.74 7.96 4.33
N ASN A 168 13.89 7.32 4.54
CA ASN A 168 15.12 7.44 3.73
C ASN A 168 15.61 8.89 3.50
N LYS A 169 15.25 9.84 4.38
CA LYS A 169 15.56 11.27 4.19
C LYS A 169 17.05 11.63 4.26
N ASN A 170 17.83 10.83 4.98
CA ASN A 170 19.24 11.09 5.26
C ASN A 170 20.16 10.14 4.49
N LEU A 171 19.63 9.39 3.52
CA LEU A 171 20.42 8.46 2.71
C LEU A 171 20.65 9.08 1.34
N VAL A 172 21.91 9.09 0.91
CA VAL A 172 22.32 9.46 -0.45
C VAL A 172 22.58 8.20 -1.28
N PRO A 173 22.50 8.28 -2.63
CA PRO A 173 22.77 7.13 -3.49
C PRO A 173 24.18 6.57 -3.23
N GLY A 174 24.25 5.28 -2.87
CA GLY A 174 25.48 4.58 -2.52
C GLY A 174 25.61 4.24 -1.03
N ASP A 175 24.86 4.90 -0.14
CA ASP A 175 24.94 4.67 1.31
C ASP A 175 24.49 3.26 1.72
N ILE A 176 23.54 2.67 0.98
CA ILE A 176 23.09 1.30 1.27
C ILE A 176 24.08 0.32 0.66
N SER A 177 24.52 0.59 -0.58
CA SER A 177 25.49 -0.25 -1.28
C SER A 177 26.87 -0.30 -0.61
N SER A 178 27.29 0.78 0.06
CA SER A 178 28.55 0.82 0.81
C SER A 178 28.58 -0.13 2.01
N LEU A 179 27.44 -0.67 2.44
CA LEU A 179 27.39 -1.68 3.52
C LEU A 179 27.97 -3.03 3.08
N TYR A 180 28.03 -3.29 1.77
CA TYR A 180 28.45 -4.59 1.22
C TYR A 180 29.42 -4.48 0.04
N ILE A 181 29.71 -3.27 -0.45
CA ILE A 181 30.74 -3.00 -1.45
C ILE A 181 31.67 -1.93 -0.90
N ASN A 182 32.89 -2.32 -0.53
CA ASN A 182 33.87 -1.41 0.08
C ASN A 182 34.38 -0.34 -0.90
N ASP A 183 34.55 -0.68 -2.18
CA ASP A 183 35.17 0.19 -3.20
C ASP A 183 34.14 0.87 -4.11
N PHE A 184 32.91 1.09 -3.60
CA PHE A 184 31.77 1.56 -4.39
C PHE A 184 32.04 2.87 -5.14
N ASP A 185 32.77 3.80 -4.51
CA ASP A 185 33.12 5.10 -5.11
C ASP A 185 34.07 5.00 -6.30
N THR A 186 34.74 3.86 -6.46
CA THR A 186 35.73 3.61 -7.53
C THR A 186 35.19 2.75 -8.68
N LEU A 187 33.95 2.25 -8.58
CA LEU A 187 33.33 1.42 -9.61
C LEU A 187 33.05 2.25 -10.88
N GLN A 188 33.52 1.75 -12.02
CA GLN A 188 33.22 2.31 -13.35
C GLN A 188 32.01 1.68 -14.01
#